data_AF-A0AAN7ZDA0-F1
#
_entry.id   AF-A0AAN7ZDA0-F1
#
_cell.length_a   1.000
_cell.length_b   1.000
_cell.length_c   1.000
_cell.angle_alpha   90.00
_cell.angle_beta   90.00
_cell.angle_gamma   90.00
#
_symmetry.space_group_name_H-M   'P 1'
#
loop_
_entity.id
_entity.type
_entity.pdbx_description
1 polymer ?
#
loop_
_entity_poly.entity_id
_entity_poly.type
_entity_poly.pdbx_seq_one_letter_code
_entity_poly.pdbx_strand_id
1 'polypeptide(L)' 'MDPFNELPPELREEILIATNSKCSILQLIRASPTMPRQYVHSKEFIERKLFDVDAEFDDDMLNDAIAVIRFPV' A
#
# COMPACT_ATOMS: atom_id res chain seq x y z
N MET A 1 17.89 2.05 15.38
CA MET A 1 16.91 3.14 15.23
C MET A 1 16.18 2.92 13.92
N ASP A 2 14.85 3.01 13.91
CA ASP A 2 14.05 2.85 12.69
C ASP A 2 13.79 4.24 12.10
N PRO A 3 14.44 4.61 10.97
CA PRO A 3 14.34 5.96 10.41
C PRO A 3 12.92 6.29 9.92
N PHE A 4 12.12 5.28 9.58
CA PHE A 4 10.72 5.50 9.20
C PHE A 4 9.85 5.89 10.40
N ASN A 5 10.27 5.58 11.63
CA ASN A 5 9.52 5.96 12.83
C ASN A 5 9.62 7.46 13.13
N GLU A 6 10.58 8.17 12.55
CA GLU A 6 10.71 9.63 12.62
C GLU A 6 9.79 10.32 11.59
N LEU A 7 9.26 9.57 10.63
CA LEU A 7 8.37 10.10 9.60
C LEU A 7 6.91 10.10 10.07
N PRO A 8 6.16 11.19 9.76
CA PRO A 8 4.71 11.21 9.87
C PRO A 8 4.05 10.01 9.16
N PRO A 9 2.91 9.52 9.65
CA PRO A 9 2.15 8.44 9.02
C PRO A 9 1.89 8.67 7.53
N GLU A 10 1.60 9.91 7.14
CA GLU A 10 1.25 10.31 5.78
C GLU A 10 2.44 10.11 4.83
N LEU A 11 3.65 10.49 5.24
CA LEU A 11 4.85 10.26 4.43
C LEU A 11 5.19 8.78 4.32
N ARG A 12 4.90 7.98 5.36
CA ARG A 12 5.08 6.53 5.29
C ARG A 12 4.11 5.88 4.31
N GLU A 13 2.88 6.39 4.22
CA GLU A 13 1.90 5.95 3.22
C GLU A 13 2.32 6.31 1.81
N GLU A 14 2.78 7.55 1.58
CA GLU A 14 3.29 7.96 0.27
C GLU A 14 4.47 7.10 -0.20
N ILE A 15 5.39 6.74 0.71
CA ILE A 15 6.49 5.82 0.40
C ILE A 15 5.95 4.44 -0.02
N LEU A 16 4.94 3.92 0.67
CA LEU A 16 4.32 2.63 0.32
C LEU A 16 3.62 2.68 -1.04
N ILE A 17 2.91 3.77 -1.34
CA ILE A 17 2.21 3.98 -2.62
C ILE A 17 3.20 4.16 -3.77
N ALA A 18 4.24 4.98 -3.58
CA ALA A 18 5.30 5.17 -4.56
C ALA A 18 6.09 3.86 -4.81
N THR A 19 6.10 2.97 -3.82
CA THR A 19 6.67 1.63 -3.95
C THR A 19 5.66 0.72 -4.66
N ASN A 20 5.51 0.89 -5.96
CA ASN A 20 4.55 0.18 -6.82
C ASN A 20 4.93 -1.30 -7.12
N SER A 21 5.60 -1.98 -6.18
CA SER A 21 6.02 -3.37 -6.34
C SER A 21 5.93 -4.13 -5.04
N LYS A 22 5.21 -5.27 -5.06
CA LYS A 22 5.11 -6.20 -3.92
C LYS A 22 6.48 -6.62 -3.39
N CYS A 23 7.47 -6.83 -4.27
CA CYS A 23 8.82 -7.20 -3.88
C CYS A 23 9.51 -6.07 -3.08
N SER A 24 9.35 -4.83 -3.53
CA SER A 24 9.94 -3.67 -2.89
C SER A 24 9.23 -3.32 -1.57
N ILE A 25 7.90 -3.45 -1.51
CA ILE A 25 7.11 -3.33 -0.27
C ILE A 25 7.57 -4.37 0.76
N LEU A 26 7.79 -5.63 0.34
CA LEU A 26 8.32 -6.67 1.21
C LEU A 26 9.72 -6.34 1.76
N GLN A 27 10.58 -5.70 0.95
CA GLN A 27 11.89 -5.25 1.43
C GLN A 27 11.77 -4.09 2.43
N LEU A 28 10.90 -3.11 2.18
CA LEU A 28 10.60 -2.02 3.11
C LEU A 28 10.08 -2.52 4.45
N ILE A 29 9.14 -3.47 4.41
CA ILE A 29 8.56 -4.10 5.61
C ILE A 29 9.62 -4.88 6.41
N ARG A 30 10.61 -5.48 5.75
CA ARG A 30 11.72 -6.18 6.42
C ARG A 30 12.77 -5.22 6.97
N ALA A 31 12.98 -4.08 6.31
CA ALA A 31 13.96 -3.07 6.71
C ALA A 31 13.49 -2.21 7.90
N SER A 32 12.18 -2.10 8.11
CA SER A 32 11.59 -1.27 9.16
C SER A 32 10.46 -2.01 9.89
N PRO A 33 10.51 -2.13 11.23
CA PRO A 33 9.41 -2.69 12.00
C PRO A 33 8.15 -1.80 12.05
N THR A 34 8.26 -0.52 11.66
CA THR A 34 7.11 0.41 11.65
C THR A 34 6.31 0.35 10.37
N MET A 35 6.97 0.10 9.22
CA MET A 35 6.31 -0.02 7.92
C MET A 35 5.25 -1.15 7.81
N PRO A 36 5.41 -2.37 8.40
CA PRO A 36 4.35 -3.37 8.40
C PRO A 36 3.08 -2.90 9.10
N ARG A 37 3.20 -2.17 10.22
CA ARG A 37 2.05 -1.64 10.95
C ARG A 37 1.32 -0.58 10.12
N GLN A 38 2.07 0.33 9.49
CA GLN A 38 1.47 1.33 8.59
C GLN A 38 0.79 0.66 7.40
N TYR A 39 1.45 -0.31 6.76
CA TYR A 39 0.91 -1.02 5.61
C TYR A 39 -0.40 -1.75 5.95
N VAL A 40 -0.49 -2.41 7.11
CA VAL A 40 -1.73 -3.07 7.54
C VAL A 40 -2.83 -2.05 7.85
N HIS A 41 -2.50 -0.94 8.50
CA HIS A 41 -3.46 0.10 8.86
C HIS A 41 -4.06 0.78 7.62
N SER A 42 -3.22 1.06 6.62
CA SER A 42 -3.60 1.84 5.45
C SER A 42 -3.76 0.97 4.20
N LYS A 43 -3.86 -0.36 4.35
CA LYS A 43 -3.87 -1.34 3.25
C LYS A 43 -4.91 -1.02 2.19
N GLU A 44 -6.15 -0.74 2.60
CA GLU A 44 -7.24 -0.41 1.69
C GLU A 44 -6.96 0.84 0.87
N PHE A 45 -6.46 1.87 1.53
CA PHE A 45 -6.14 3.15 0.91
C PHE A 45 -4.99 2.99 -0.09
N ILE A 46 -3.94 2.27 0.31
CA ILE A 46 -2.78 1.98 -0.55
C ILE A 46 -3.21 1.15 -1.76
N GLU A 47 -4.01 0.09 -1.56
CA GLU A 47 -4.54 -0.73 -2.66
C GLU A 47 -5.35 0.12 -3.65
N ARG A 48 -6.31 0.94 -3.18
CA ARG A 48 -7.07 1.85 -4.04
C ARG A 48 -6.16 2.80 -4.83
N LYS A 49 -5.22 3.45 -4.14
CA LYS A 49 -4.30 4.40 -4.77
C LYS A 49 -3.41 3.75 -5.83
N LEU A 50 -2.96 2.52 -5.63
CA LEU A 50 -2.17 1.80 -6.62
C LEU A 50 -2.98 1.51 -7.89
N PHE A 51 -4.26 1.17 -7.77
CA PHE A 51 -5.14 0.96 -8.93
C PHE A 51 -5.51 2.28 -9.64
N ASP A 52 -5.76 3.37 -8.90
CA ASP A 52 -6.02 4.70 -9.47
C ASP A 52 -4.83 5.25 -10.28
N VAL A 53 -3.59 4.93 -9.86
CA VAL A 53 -2.38 5.51 -10.47
C VAL A 53 -2.04 4.82 -11.81
N ASP A 54 -2.33 3.53 -11.95
CA ASP A 54 -1.91 2.73 -13.11
C ASP A 54 -3.06 2.41 -14.09
N ALA A 55 -4.31 2.65 -13.73
CA ALA A 55 -5.42 2.24 -14.56
C ALA A 55 -6.57 3.25 -14.59
N GLU A 56 -7.12 3.45 -15.78
CA GLU A 56 -8.40 4.13 -16.04
C GLU A 56 -9.57 3.25 -15.56
N PHE A 57 -9.51 2.72 -14.33
CA PHE A 57 -10.64 2.04 -13.74
C PHE A 57 -11.64 3.08 -13.25
N ASP A 58 -12.90 2.93 -13.64
CA ASP A 58 -13.98 3.62 -12.95
C ASP A 58 -14.17 3.04 -11.54
N ASP A 59 -14.91 3.76 -10.68
CA ASP A 59 -15.11 3.37 -9.27
C ASP A 59 -15.71 1.97 -9.12
N ASP A 60 -16.52 1.52 -10.08
CA ASP A 60 -17.14 0.20 -10.07
C ASP A 60 -16.11 -0.90 -10.39
N MET A 61 -15.29 -0.69 -11.42
CA MET A 61 -14.18 -1.60 -11.77
C MET A 61 -13.12 -1.68 -10.68
N LEU A 62 -12.82 -0.57 -10.00
CA LEU A 62 -11.90 -0.53 -8.87
C LEU A 62 -12.39 -1.41 -7.71
N ASN A 63 -13.69 -1.32 -7.38
CA ASN A 63 -14.29 -2.13 -6.33
C ASN A 63 -14.25 -3.63 -6.67
N ASP A 64 -14.52 -3.99 -7.93
CA ASP A 64 -14.42 -5.38 -8.39
C ASP A 64 -12.99 -5.91 -8.33
N ALA A 65 -12.00 -5.13 -8.78
CA ALA A 65 -10.58 -5.51 -8.70
C ALA A 65 -10.12 -5.74 -7.24
N ILE A 66 -10.53 -4.85 -6.33
CA ILE A 66 -10.25 -4.99 -4.90
C ILE A 66 -10.93 -6.22 -4.30
N ALA A 67 -12.18 -6.50 -4.70
CA ALA A 67 -12.91 -7.66 -4.23
C ALA A 67 -12.21 -8.98 -4.62
N VAL A 68 -11.71 -9.10 -5.85
CA VAL A 68 -10.95 -10.27 -6.32
C VAL A 68 -9.67 -10.47 -5.50
N ILE A 69 -8.99 -9.40 -5.11
CA ILE A 69 -7.76 -9.47 -4.31
C ILE A 69 -8.05 -9.83 -2.85
N ARG A 70 -9.15 -9.29 -2.29
CA ARG A 70 -9.54 -9.54 -0.90
C ARG A 70 -10.16 -10.91 -0.68
N PHE A 71 -10.88 -11.41 -1.68
CA PHE A 71 -11.60 -12.67 -1.63
C PHE A 71 -11.22 -13.57 -2.81
N PRO A 72 -9.98 -14.10 -2.84
CA PRO A 72 -9.57 -15.05 -3.86
C PRO A 72 -10.36 -16.36 -3.70
N VAL A 73 -10.87 -16.87 -4.82
CA VAL A 73 -11.62 -18.14 -4.93
C VAL A 73 -10.70 -19.34 -4.83
#